data_AF-A0A2D5RQS1-F1
#
_entry.id   AF-A0A2D5RQS1-F1
#
_cell.length_a   1.000
_cell.length_b   1.000
_cell.length_c   1.000
_cell.angle_alpha   90.00
_cell.angle_beta   90.00
_cell.angle_gamma   90.00
#
_symmetry.space_group_name_H-M   'P 1'
#
loop_
_entity.id
_entity.type
_entity.pdbx_description
1 polymer ?
#
loop_
_entity_poly.entity_id
_entity_poly.type
_entity_poly.pdbx_seq_one_letter_code
_entity_poly.pdbx_strand_id
1 'polypeptide(L)'
;MKTLGSALIILSLTGCATVKTLPASTTHVSIEHEGKQSYCQSIPRIYSGFSYNLCKFNGEPSRQVNLGSSFNNVPFFIIDGTFSFVADTAVLPYTLYTQTKHGSIDVN
;
A
#
# COMPACT_ATOMS: atom_id res chain seq x y z
N MET A 1 -20.11 -11.38 -18.25
CA MET A 1 -19.95 -9.89 -18.23
C MET A 1 -20.37 -9.26 -16.90
N LYS A 2 -21.50 -9.65 -16.29
CA LYS A 2 -21.96 -9.11 -14.98
C LYS A 2 -20.99 -9.36 -13.80
N THR A 3 -20.38 -10.54 -13.74
CA THR A 3 -19.41 -10.92 -12.69
C THR A 3 -18.06 -10.21 -12.85
N LEU A 4 -17.65 -9.95 -14.10
CA LEU A 4 -16.41 -9.24 -14.40
C LEU A 4 -16.48 -7.77 -13.96
N GLY A 5 -17.64 -7.12 -14.10
CA GLY A 5 -17.86 -5.75 -13.61
C GLY A 5 -17.81 -5.64 -12.08
N SER A 6 -18.38 -6.62 -11.37
CA SER A 6 -18.34 -6.65 -9.89
C SER A 6 -16.92 -6.87 -9.36
N ALA A 7 -16.17 -7.80 -9.95
CA ALA A 7 -14.77 -8.04 -9.58
C ALA A 7 -13.88 -6.81 -9.82
N LEU A 8 -14.09 -6.09 -10.93
CA LEU A 8 -13.34 -4.87 -11.24
C LEU A 8 -13.64 -3.72 -10.25
N ILE A 9 -14.90 -3.61 -9.80
CA ILE A 9 -15.31 -2.64 -8.78
C ILE A 9 -14.69 -3.00 -7.42
N ILE A 10 -14.78 -4.27 -7.00
CA ILE A 10 -14.16 -4.72 -5.74
C ILE A 10 -12.63 -4.51 -5.77
N LEU A 11 -12.00 -4.75 -6.92
CA LEU A 11 -10.57 -4.49 -7.13
C LEU A 11 -10.24 -2.99 -7.12
N SER A 12 -11.16 -2.12 -7.57
CA SER A 12 -10.99 -0.66 -7.47
C SER A 12 -11.22 -0.10 -6.06
N LEU A 13 -11.98 -0.83 -5.20
CA LEU A 13 -12.14 -0.46 -3.80
C LEU A 13 -10.90 -0.83 -2.96
N THR A 14 -10.09 -1.78 -3.42
CA THR A 14 -8.83 -2.12 -2.77
C THR A 14 -7.73 -1.19 -3.26
N GLY A 15 -7.10 -0.42 -2.35
CA GLY A 15 -5.94 0.40 -2.72
C GLY A 15 -4.82 -0.44 -3.34
N CYS A 16 -4.12 0.10 -4.33
CA CYS A 16 -3.06 -0.60 -5.06
C CYS A 16 -1.98 -1.13 -4.11
N ALA A 17 -1.64 -0.36 -3.08
CA ALA A 17 -0.69 -0.75 -2.06
C ALA A 17 -1.15 -1.96 -1.22
N THR A 18 -2.46 -2.05 -0.92
CA THR A 18 -3.03 -3.19 -0.19
C THR A 18 -2.93 -4.46 -1.03
N VAL A 19 -3.30 -4.42 -2.31
CA VAL A 19 -3.21 -5.58 -3.22
C VAL A 19 -1.77 -6.12 -3.28
N LYS A 20 -0.76 -5.23 -3.27
CA LYS A 20 0.65 -5.61 -3.33
C LYS A 20 1.16 -6.28 -2.04
N THR A 21 0.61 -5.93 -0.88
CA THR A 21 1.16 -6.31 0.44
C THR A 21 0.32 -7.36 1.19
N LEU A 22 -0.94 -7.54 0.81
CA LEU A 22 -1.89 -8.44 1.47
C LEU A 22 -1.53 -9.94 1.44
N PRO A 23 -0.97 -10.52 0.36
CA PRO A 23 -0.70 -11.96 0.32
C PRO A 23 0.22 -12.41 1.46
N ALA A 24 -0.15 -13.48 2.19
CA ALA A 24 0.68 -14.03 3.26
C ALA A 24 2.08 -14.48 2.78
N SER A 25 2.22 -14.85 1.50
CA SER A 25 3.50 -15.21 0.88
C SER A 25 4.43 -14.01 0.67
N THR A 26 3.94 -12.78 0.78
CA THR A 26 4.75 -11.58 0.62
C THR A 26 5.63 -11.41 1.85
N THR A 27 6.90 -11.80 1.78
CA THR A 27 7.90 -11.58 2.84
C THR A 27 8.74 -10.33 2.60
N HIS A 28 8.87 -9.91 1.34
CA HIS A 28 9.67 -8.77 0.92
C HIS A 28 8.89 -7.90 -0.06
N VAL A 29 9.09 -6.58 0.04
CA VAL A 29 8.53 -5.63 -0.91
C VAL A 29 9.52 -4.51 -1.20
N SER A 30 9.74 -4.22 -2.49
CA SER A 30 10.49 -3.02 -2.88
C SER A 30 9.56 -1.79 -2.93
N ILE A 31 9.99 -0.75 -2.22
CA ILE A 31 9.29 0.54 -2.11
C ILE A 31 10.19 1.62 -2.66
N GLU A 32 9.74 2.21 -3.76
CA GLU A 32 10.41 3.28 -4.48
C GLU A 32 9.37 4.28 -4.95
N HIS A 33 9.76 5.56 -4.99
CA HIS A 33 8.95 6.64 -5.53
C HIS A 33 9.85 7.62 -6.30
N GLU A 34 9.51 7.91 -7.56
CA GLU A 34 10.26 8.83 -8.43
C GLU A 34 11.78 8.54 -8.50
N GLY A 35 12.18 7.27 -8.64
CA GLY A 35 13.59 6.89 -8.72
C GLY A 35 14.31 6.82 -7.37
N LYS A 36 13.61 7.05 -6.26
CA LYS A 36 14.18 7.10 -4.90
C LYS A 36 13.64 5.95 -4.06
N GLN A 37 14.56 5.11 -3.58
CA GLN A 37 14.22 4.04 -2.67
C GLN A 37 13.79 4.59 -1.31
N SER A 38 12.85 3.89 -0.68
CA SER A 38 12.48 4.17 0.70
C SER A 38 13.55 3.73 1.69
N TYR A 39 13.67 4.46 2.79
CA TYR A 39 14.48 4.14 3.95
C TYR A 39 13.77 3.28 4.99
N CYS A 40 12.51 2.89 4.78
CA CYS A 40 11.91 1.88 5.65
C CYS A 40 12.67 0.57 5.52
N GLN A 41 12.89 -0.11 6.64
CA GLN A 41 13.48 -1.45 6.68
C GLN A 41 12.41 -2.54 6.65
N SER A 42 11.23 -2.25 7.19
CA SER A 42 10.07 -3.14 7.18
C SER A 42 8.77 -2.36 7.32
N ILE A 43 7.66 -2.98 6.94
CA ILE A 43 6.30 -2.50 7.19
C ILE A 43 5.48 -3.59 7.88
N PRO A 44 4.53 -3.23 8.77
CA PRO A 44 3.62 -4.21 9.34
C PRO A 44 2.70 -4.81 8.27
N ARG A 45 2.28 -6.07 8.45
CA ARG A 45 1.20 -6.71 7.68
C ARG A 45 -0.17 -6.13 8.03
N ILE A 46 -0.33 -5.72 9.28
CA ILE A 46 -1.49 -4.95 9.74
C ILE A 46 -1.38 -3.55 9.14
N TYR A 47 -2.40 -3.07 8.44
CA TYR A 47 -2.35 -1.78 7.74
C TYR A 47 -1.18 -1.67 6.75
N SER A 48 -0.86 -2.78 6.06
CA SER A 48 0.31 -2.85 5.18
C SER A 48 0.22 -1.96 3.95
N GLY A 49 -0.97 -1.83 3.36
CA GLY A 49 -1.17 -0.94 2.22
C GLY A 49 -1.03 0.52 2.61
N PHE A 50 -1.61 0.91 3.74
CA PHE A 50 -1.45 2.26 4.28
C PHE A 50 0.01 2.56 4.66
N SER A 51 0.67 1.63 5.35
CA SER A 51 2.08 1.74 5.72
C SER A 51 3.00 1.83 4.51
N TYR A 52 2.73 1.06 3.45
CA TYR A 52 3.44 1.13 2.18
C TYR A 52 3.36 2.53 1.57
N ASN A 53 2.18 3.16 1.59
CA ASN A 53 1.99 4.51 1.08
C ASN A 53 2.73 5.57 1.91
N LEU A 54 2.71 5.49 3.25
CA LEU A 54 3.53 6.37 4.09
C LEU A 54 5.02 6.16 3.84
N CYS A 55 5.42 4.91 3.67
CA CYS A 55 6.81 4.52 3.47
C CYS A 55 7.42 5.07 2.18
N LYS A 56 6.62 5.27 1.12
CA LYS A 56 7.06 5.98 -0.10
C LYS A 56 7.58 7.39 0.17
N PHE A 57 7.09 8.05 1.22
CA PHE A 57 7.52 9.41 1.59
C PHE A 57 8.71 9.43 2.54
N ASN A 58 9.09 8.27 3.09
CA ASN A 58 10.29 8.12 3.89
C ASN A 58 11.47 7.70 2.99
N GLY A 59 11.89 8.55 2.07
CA GLY A 59 12.99 8.28 1.13
C GLY A 59 13.96 9.45 1.04
N GLU A 60 14.85 9.40 0.05
CA GLU A 60 15.83 10.46 -0.17
C GLU A 60 15.16 11.83 -0.36
N PRO A 61 15.60 12.89 0.36
CA PRO A 61 15.03 14.22 0.21
C PRO A 61 15.14 14.72 -1.23
N SER A 62 14.00 15.09 -1.83
CA SER A 62 13.97 15.72 -3.13
C SER A 62 13.84 17.24 -3.00
N ARG A 63 14.54 17.99 -3.86
CA ARG A 63 14.32 19.44 -4.01
C ARG A 63 13.08 19.76 -4.84
N GLN A 64 12.50 18.77 -5.51
CA GLN A 64 11.28 18.92 -6.30
C GLN A 64 10.09 18.32 -5.55
N VAL A 65 8.93 18.97 -5.70
CA VAL A 65 7.67 18.45 -5.16
C VAL A 65 7.28 17.22 -5.97
N ASN A 66 7.47 16.04 -5.37
CA ASN A 66 7.29 14.75 -6.00
C ASN A 66 6.08 14.01 -5.41
N LEU A 67 4.91 14.64 -5.44
CA LEU A 67 3.66 14.06 -4.90
C LEU A 67 2.97 13.10 -5.89
N GLY A 68 3.54 12.92 -7.08
CA GLY A 68 2.98 12.09 -8.15
C GLY A 68 1.83 12.77 -8.88
N SER A 69 1.02 11.98 -9.59
CA SER A 69 -0.16 12.45 -10.30
C SER A 69 -1.24 12.94 -9.33
N SER A 70 -2.10 13.84 -9.81
CA SER A 70 -3.25 14.36 -9.04
C SER A 70 -4.51 14.27 -9.88
N PHE A 71 -5.65 14.01 -9.22
CA PHE A 71 -6.97 14.05 -9.82
C PHE A 71 -7.77 15.16 -9.16
N ASN A 72 -8.22 16.15 -9.94
CA ASN A 72 -8.99 17.29 -9.44
C ASN A 72 -8.33 18.00 -8.23
N ASN A 73 -7.02 18.31 -8.34
CA ASN A 73 -6.17 18.87 -7.29
C ASN A 73 -5.98 18.01 -6.02
N VAL A 74 -6.42 16.74 -6.03
CA VAL A 74 -6.14 15.77 -4.96
C VAL A 74 -5.01 14.86 -5.41
N PRO A 75 -3.86 14.82 -4.68
CA PRO A 75 -2.77 13.90 -4.98
C PRO A 75 -3.22 12.45 -4.94
N PHE A 76 -2.78 11.64 -5.90
CA PHE A 76 -3.20 10.24 -6.02
C PHE A 76 -2.81 9.41 -4.80
N PHE A 77 -1.71 9.75 -4.10
CA PHE A 77 -1.32 9.05 -2.87
C PHE A 77 -2.36 9.20 -1.74
N ILE A 78 -3.09 10.32 -1.68
CA ILE A 78 -4.15 10.52 -0.69
C ILE A 78 -5.32 9.60 -1.01
N ILE A 79 -5.65 9.50 -2.31
CA ILE A 79 -6.72 8.63 -2.79
C ILE A 79 -6.35 7.17 -2.49
N ASP A 80 -5.19 6.71 -2.96
CA ASP A 80 -4.72 5.34 -2.74
C ASP A 80 -4.54 5.03 -1.24
N GLY A 81 -3.98 5.97 -0.47
CA GLY A 81 -3.82 5.84 0.98
C GLY A 81 -5.16 5.69 1.71
N THR A 82 -6.18 6.45 1.32
CA THR A 82 -7.53 6.35 1.92
C THR A 82 -8.17 5.01 1.60
N PHE A 83 -8.16 4.57 0.34
CA PHE A 83 -8.70 3.26 -0.04
C PHE A 83 -7.91 2.12 0.58
N SER A 84 -6.58 2.23 0.69
CA SER A 84 -5.76 1.26 1.38
C SER A 84 -6.08 1.19 2.87
N PHE A 85 -6.30 2.32 3.55
CA PHE A 85 -6.70 2.30 4.97
C PHE A 85 -8.05 1.57 5.18
N VAL A 86 -9.03 1.83 4.32
CA VAL A 86 -10.34 1.16 4.36
C VAL A 86 -10.20 -0.33 4.06
N ALA A 87 -9.47 -0.68 2.99
CA ALA A 87 -9.27 -2.07 2.59
C ALA A 87 -8.48 -2.86 3.66
N ASP A 88 -7.44 -2.26 4.23
CA ASP A 88 -6.64 -2.83 5.30
C ASP A 88 -7.48 -3.07 6.58
N THR A 89 -8.44 -2.18 6.87
CA THR A 89 -9.39 -2.36 7.97
C THR A 89 -10.33 -3.54 7.70
N ALA A 90 -10.80 -3.71 6.45
CA ALA A 90 -11.68 -4.82 6.07
C ALA A 90 -10.98 -6.19 6.18
N VAL A 91 -9.68 -6.25 5.89
CA VAL A 91 -8.86 -7.47 5.98
C VAL A 91 -8.11 -7.61 7.31
N LEU A 92 -8.38 -6.74 8.27
CA LEU A 92 -7.69 -6.68 9.57
C LEU A 92 -7.69 -8.03 10.33
N PRO A 93 -8.80 -8.80 10.40
CA PRO A 93 -8.78 -10.09 11.08
C PRO A 93 -7.79 -11.08 10.46
N TYR A 94 -7.67 -11.06 9.13
CA TYR A 94 -6.73 -11.90 8.40
C TYR A 94 -5.28 -11.42 8.60
N THR A 95 -5.05 -10.11 8.51
CA THR A 95 -3.70 -9.55 8.66
C THR A 95 -3.18 -9.62 10.09
N LEU A 96 -4.05 -9.59 11.10
CA LEU A 96 -3.69 -9.90 12.49
C LEU A 96 -3.15 -11.33 12.61
N TYR A 97 -3.85 -12.31 12.03
CA TYR A 97 -3.38 -13.69 12.03
C TYR A 97 -2.02 -13.82 11.34
N THR A 98 -1.88 -13.29 10.12
CA THR A 98 -0.63 -13.41 9.36
C THR A 98 0.52 -12.63 9.99
N GLN A 99 0.27 -11.49 10.63
CA GLN A 99 1.26 -10.73 11.41
C GLN A 99 1.83 -11.58 12.55
N THR A 100 0.99 -12.27 13.32
CA THR A 100 1.47 -13.11 14.43
C THR A 100 2.26 -14.33 13.95
N LYS A 101 1.98 -14.83 12.74
CA LYS A 101 2.63 -16.02 12.18
C LYS A 101 3.92 -15.72 11.42
N HIS A 102 3.95 -14.62 10.69
CA HIS A 102 5.01 -14.31 9.72
C HIS A 102 5.77 -13.02 10.03
N GLY A 103 5.35 -12.25 11.05
CA GLY A 103 5.96 -10.96 11.36
C GLY A 103 5.70 -9.90 10.29
N SER A 104 6.54 -8.87 10.30
CA SER A 104 6.49 -7.76 9.34
C SER A 104 7.01 -8.17 7.96
N ILE A 105 6.73 -7.33 6.96
CA ILE A 105 7.25 -7.48 5.59
C ILE A 105 8.53 -6.66 5.49
N ASP A 106 9.62 -7.27 5.04
CA ASP A 106 10.89 -6.59 4.83
C ASP A 106 10.81 -5.66 3.62
N VAL A 107 11.52 -4.53 3.72
CA VAL A 107 11.58 -3.52 2.67
C VAL A 107 13.03 -3.35 2.22
N ASN A 108 13.23 -3.49 0.90
CA ASN A 108 14.49 -3.33 0.16
C ASN A 108 15.61 -4.30 0.55
#